data_AF-A0A8B7TCW2-F1
#
_entry.id   AF-A0A8B7TCW2-F1
#
_cell.length_a   1.000
_cell.length_b   1.000
_cell.length_c   1.000
_cell.angle_alpha   90.00
_cell.angle_beta   90.00
_cell.angle_gamma   90.00
#
_symmetry.space_group_name_H-M   'P 1'
#
loop_
_entity.id
_entity.type
_entity.pdbx_description
1 polymer ?
#
loop_
_entity_poly.entity_id
_entity_poly.type
_entity_poly.pdbx_seq_one_letter_code
_entity_poly.pdbx_strand_id
1 'polypeptide(L)'
;MTASCGTRTTPPRCHESPFSSWSFAGILLVALVLQLPASSDACDDPPRFQTMKLTNASQDPYSPGDKVEYECRPGYKRLMPALATTAVCQPDNTWTPLQEACTRKSCPQLGDPINGQVNGTFLFGSKAHYACNEGFYLLGSETLYCELSGNGVSWDDVPPTCEVILCKPPAEIPNGKYTNSHKDTFQYNEVVTYSCNPSGGPDEYSLVGESQLICSGHVSWSSEPPECKVVKCPYPALKNGNIISGFGRKYYYKAKVLFECLQGFSLKGSNTIVCGADSTWEPEMPECIKGVKPTAAAPPATLPTTTQSPGSPGSPGPGAIAGIVIGSLVVVLLVGGFVYAVLKRKKKGEREINASYSVCKNKSTTSEEQTH
;
A
#
# COMPACT_ATOMS: atom_id res chain seq x y z
N MET A 1 50.23 11.42 -40.51
CA MET A 1 51.36 12.22 -39.96
C MET A 1 50.92 12.64 -38.55
N THR A 2 51.52 12.21 -37.42
CA THR A 2 52.89 12.47 -36.89
C THR A 2 53.22 13.97 -36.80
N ALA A 3 53.63 14.58 -35.69
CA ALA A 3 53.75 14.19 -34.25
C ALA A 3 53.79 15.51 -33.39
N SER A 4 54.02 15.62 -32.06
CA SER A 4 54.41 14.69 -30.97
C SER A 4 54.05 15.26 -29.56
N CYS A 5 54.50 14.61 -28.48
CA CYS A 5 54.57 15.11 -27.07
C CYS A 5 55.84 15.99 -26.87
N GLY A 6 56.17 16.69 -25.77
CA GLY A 6 55.66 16.88 -24.37
C GLY A 6 56.36 18.13 -23.75
N THR A 7 56.25 18.58 -22.48
CA THR A 7 56.41 17.94 -21.13
C THR A 7 56.00 18.96 -20.03
N ARG A 8 55.43 18.60 -18.86
CA ARG A 8 56.04 18.35 -17.50
C ARG A 8 57.07 19.41 -17.00
N THR A 9 57.15 19.85 -15.72
CA THR A 9 56.65 19.38 -14.38
C THR A 9 56.69 20.55 -13.33
N THR A 10 55.64 20.91 -12.55
CA THR A 10 55.38 20.67 -11.08
C THR A 10 56.43 21.15 -10.03
N PRO A 11 56.12 21.28 -8.71
CA PRO A 11 55.20 22.16 -7.93
C PRO A 11 56.02 22.93 -6.83
N PRO A 12 55.74 23.07 -5.50
CA PRO A 12 54.51 23.18 -4.65
C PRO A 12 54.50 24.29 -3.53
N ARG A 13 53.37 24.39 -2.78
CA ARG A 13 53.22 24.71 -1.32
C ARG A 13 53.22 26.15 -0.75
N CYS A 14 52.77 26.25 0.52
CA CYS A 14 52.41 27.43 1.32
C CYS A 14 52.94 27.33 2.77
N HIS A 15 53.03 28.46 3.52
CA HIS A 15 52.70 28.56 4.96
C HIS A 15 52.66 30.02 5.50
N GLU A 16 52.04 30.17 6.69
CA GLU A 16 52.19 31.14 7.82
C GLU A 16 53.41 32.10 7.89
N SER A 17 53.46 33.23 8.63
CA SER A 17 52.59 33.95 9.65
C SER A 17 53.20 35.39 9.85
N PRO A 18 53.17 36.14 10.99
CA PRO A 18 52.27 36.24 12.17
C PRO A 18 51.81 37.69 12.57
N PHE A 19 50.94 37.78 13.59
CA PHE A 19 50.62 38.88 14.54
C PHE A 19 51.16 40.34 14.38
N SER A 20 50.23 41.31 14.35
CA SER A 20 50.16 42.52 15.23
C SER A 20 48.87 43.29 14.91
N SER A 21 47.84 43.34 15.76
CA SER A 21 47.64 44.22 16.94
C SER A 21 47.47 45.72 16.62
N TRP A 22 46.29 46.25 16.97
CA TRP A 22 45.76 47.62 16.80
C TRP A 22 45.63 48.12 15.33
N SER A 23 44.60 48.88 14.93
CA SER A 23 43.58 49.62 15.71
C SER A 23 42.13 49.38 15.24
N PHE A 24 41.17 49.43 16.15
CA PHE A 24 39.73 49.42 15.86
C PHE A 24 39.26 50.81 15.38
N ALA A 25 38.75 50.94 14.15
CA ALA A 25 37.96 52.11 13.71
C ALA A 25 37.20 51.88 12.37
N GLY A 26 37.87 51.30 11.37
CA GLY A 26 37.48 51.51 9.96
C GLY A 26 36.38 50.63 9.35
N ILE A 27 35.97 49.53 9.99
CA ILE A 27 35.18 48.47 9.32
C ILE A 27 33.66 48.60 9.55
N LEU A 28 33.22 49.35 10.58
CA LEU A 28 31.80 49.39 10.96
C LEU A 28 30.89 50.16 9.97
N LEU A 29 31.45 51.05 9.15
CA LEU A 29 30.67 51.93 8.26
C LEU A 29 30.30 51.32 6.91
N VAL A 30 31.03 50.31 6.42
CA VAL A 30 30.73 49.68 5.11
C VAL A 30 29.60 48.64 5.25
N ALA A 31 29.51 47.95 6.40
CA ALA A 31 28.44 47.00 6.67
C ALA A 31 27.06 47.67 6.89
N LEU A 32 27.04 48.96 7.24
CA LEU A 32 25.82 49.70 7.58
C LEU A 32 25.06 50.23 6.33
N VAL A 33 25.76 50.44 5.21
CA VAL A 33 25.13 50.89 3.95
C VAL A 33 24.31 49.77 3.27
N LEU A 34 24.68 48.51 3.51
CA LEU A 34 23.95 47.32 3.01
C LEU A 34 22.73 46.94 3.87
N GLN A 35 22.35 47.78 4.84
CA GLN A 35 21.10 47.64 5.61
C GLN A 35 20.12 48.81 5.40
N LEU A 36 20.37 49.68 4.42
CA LEU A 36 19.31 50.53 3.88
C LEU A 36 18.26 49.60 3.23
N PRO A 37 16.97 49.67 3.61
CA PRO A 37 15.94 49.03 2.82
C PRO A 37 15.95 49.66 1.43
N ALA A 38 15.98 48.83 0.38
CA ALA A 38 15.79 49.33 -0.97
C ALA A 38 14.36 49.86 -1.07
N SER A 39 14.20 51.18 -1.06
CA SER A 39 12.93 51.83 -1.29
C SER A 39 12.55 51.65 -2.76
N SER A 40 11.81 50.59 -3.06
CA SER A 40 11.09 50.51 -4.33
C SER A 40 9.98 51.56 -4.29
N ASP A 41 10.01 52.53 -5.21
CA ASP A 41 8.95 53.52 -5.40
C ASP A 41 7.71 52.92 -6.12
N ALA A 42 7.52 51.62 -5.94
CA ALA A 42 6.60 50.75 -6.67
C ALA A 42 6.20 49.55 -5.78
N CYS A 43 5.01 49.01 -6.02
CA CYS A 43 4.56 47.76 -5.42
C CYS A 43 5.28 46.54 -6.00
N ASP A 44 5.47 45.52 -5.14
CA ASP A 44 5.91 44.17 -5.53
C ASP A 44 4.97 43.49 -6.56
N ASP A 45 5.43 42.37 -7.09
CA ASP A 45 4.69 41.43 -7.96
C ASP A 45 3.24 41.16 -7.45
N PRO A 46 2.19 41.35 -8.28
CA PRO A 46 0.80 41.26 -7.84
C PRO A 46 0.42 39.93 -7.15
N PRO A 47 -0.43 39.96 -6.10
CA PRO A 47 -0.80 38.76 -5.33
C PRO A 47 -1.26 37.58 -6.20
N ARG A 48 -0.73 36.38 -5.92
CA ARG A 48 -0.96 35.19 -6.74
C ARG A 48 -1.99 34.27 -6.07
N PHE A 49 -3.04 33.91 -6.82
CA PHE A 49 -4.18 33.11 -6.37
C PHE A 49 -4.27 31.75 -7.07
N GLN A 50 -4.82 30.75 -6.39
CA GLN A 50 -5.08 29.42 -6.93
C GLN A 50 -6.31 29.41 -7.83
N THR A 51 -7.42 30.06 -7.45
CA THR A 51 -8.67 30.01 -8.24
C THR A 51 -8.78 31.11 -9.30
N MET A 52 -7.93 32.13 -9.21
CA MET A 52 -7.94 33.34 -10.03
C MET A 52 -6.60 33.57 -10.74
N LYS A 53 -6.65 34.27 -11.87
CA LYS A 53 -5.48 34.73 -12.64
C LYS A 53 -5.64 36.22 -12.98
N LEU A 54 -4.54 36.93 -13.17
CA LEU A 54 -4.59 38.32 -13.61
C LEU A 54 -5.09 38.38 -15.06
N THR A 55 -5.96 39.34 -15.36
CA THR A 55 -6.59 39.48 -16.68
C THR A 55 -5.60 40.01 -17.73
N ASN A 56 -4.73 40.94 -17.34
CA ASN A 56 -3.63 41.43 -18.16
C ASN A 56 -2.44 41.85 -17.26
N ALA A 57 -1.24 41.34 -17.53
CA ALA A 57 -0.02 41.62 -16.79
C ALA A 57 0.98 42.33 -17.71
N SER A 58 0.95 43.67 -17.72
CA SER A 58 1.72 44.48 -18.67
C SER A 58 2.19 45.83 -18.12
N GLN A 59 2.26 45.98 -16.79
CA GLN A 59 2.69 47.22 -16.10
C GLN A 59 3.62 46.89 -14.93
N ASP A 60 4.76 46.29 -15.23
CA ASP A 60 5.89 46.17 -14.30
C ASP A 60 6.89 47.30 -14.64
N PRO A 61 7.24 48.21 -13.70
CA PRO A 61 6.83 48.28 -12.29
C PRO A 61 5.45 48.93 -12.06
N TYR A 62 4.79 48.52 -10.97
CA TYR A 62 3.47 49.02 -10.54
C TYR A 62 3.57 50.23 -9.60
N SER A 63 2.97 51.36 -9.97
CA SER A 63 3.02 52.62 -9.20
C SER A 63 1.84 52.77 -8.22
N PRO A 64 1.99 53.52 -7.12
CA PRO A 64 0.86 53.85 -6.23
C PRO A 64 -0.33 54.46 -6.97
N GLY A 65 -1.50 53.84 -6.80
CA GLY A 65 -2.74 54.15 -7.53
C GLY A 65 -3.07 53.17 -8.66
N ASP A 66 -2.10 52.39 -9.17
CA ASP A 66 -2.34 51.38 -10.20
C ASP A 66 -3.28 50.26 -9.72
N LYS A 67 -4.04 49.70 -10.67
CA LYS A 67 -5.13 48.75 -10.39
C LYS A 67 -4.99 47.52 -11.25
N VAL A 68 -5.03 46.35 -10.61
CA VAL A 68 -4.89 45.06 -11.27
C VAL A 68 -6.16 44.24 -11.05
N GLU A 69 -6.74 43.71 -12.14
CA GLU A 69 -7.97 42.92 -12.12
C GLU A 69 -7.71 41.43 -12.32
N TYR A 70 -8.46 40.62 -11.58
CA TYR A 70 -8.41 39.18 -11.61
C TYR A 70 -9.70 38.56 -12.13
N GLU A 71 -9.57 37.63 -13.08
CA GLU A 71 -10.65 36.73 -13.51
C GLU A 71 -10.47 35.32 -12.94
N CYS A 72 -11.54 34.54 -12.90
CA CYS A 72 -11.47 33.13 -12.49
C CYS A 72 -10.67 32.32 -13.52
N ARG A 73 -9.87 31.34 -13.07
CA ARG A 73 -9.22 30.38 -13.98
C ARG A 73 -10.26 29.49 -14.68
N PRO A 74 -9.93 28.88 -15.84
CA PRO A 74 -10.74 27.81 -16.41
C PRO A 74 -11.10 26.75 -15.38
N GLY A 75 -12.34 26.28 -15.40
CA GLY A 75 -12.86 25.36 -14.38
C GLY A 75 -13.33 26.02 -13.06
N TYR A 76 -13.18 27.34 -12.91
CA TYR A 76 -13.68 28.11 -11.75
C TYR A 76 -14.77 29.12 -12.15
N LYS A 77 -15.55 29.58 -11.17
CA LYS A 77 -16.64 30.57 -11.26
C LYS A 77 -16.57 31.54 -10.08
N ARG A 78 -17.06 32.78 -10.22
CA ARG A 78 -17.14 33.75 -9.09
C ARG A 78 -17.94 33.14 -7.92
N LEU A 79 -17.53 33.46 -6.69
CA LEU A 79 -18.32 33.19 -5.49
C LEU A 79 -19.57 34.09 -5.44
N MET A 80 -20.59 33.63 -4.70
CA MET A 80 -21.82 34.37 -4.42
C MET A 80 -22.08 34.34 -2.91
N PRO A 81 -22.24 35.50 -2.22
CA PRO A 81 -22.14 36.86 -2.75
C PRO A 81 -20.77 37.17 -3.36
N ALA A 82 -20.73 38.09 -4.32
CA ALA A 82 -19.52 38.44 -5.04
C ALA A 82 -18.51 39.14 -4.11
N LEU A 83 -17.29 38.64 -4.09
CA LEU A 83 -16.16 39.24 -3.38
C LEU A 83 -15.38 40.18 -4.31
N ALA A 84 -14.57 41.07 -3.72
CA ALA A 84 -13.64 41.90 -4.48
C ALA A 84 -12.69 41.05 -5.31
N THR A 85 -12.36 41.52 -6.52
CA THR A 85 -11.46 40.84 -7.48
C THR A 85 -10.48 41.79 -8.16
N THR A 86 -10.25 42.94 -7.54
CA THR A 86 -9.30 43.97 -7.95
C THR A 86 -8.41 44.29 -6.77
N ALA A 87 -7.12 44.50 -7.03
CA ALA A 87 -6.18 45.04 -6.05
C ALA A 87 -5.68 46.40 -6.54
N VAL A 88 -5.36 47.28 -5.59
CA VAL A 88 -4.82 48.63 -5.84
C VAL A 88 -3.46 48.74 -5.14
N CYS A 89 -2.46 49.30 -5.82
CA CYS A 89 -1.19 49.64 -5.20
C CYS A 89 -1.40 50.87 -4.30
N GLN A 90 -1.13 50.75 -3.00
CA GLN A 90 -1.34 51.81 -2.02
C GLN A 90 -0.11 52.74 -1.92
N PRO A 91 -0.23 53.94 -1.31
CA PRO A 91 0.91 54.83 -1.07
C PRO A 91 1.98 54.30 -0.09
N ASP A 92 1.75 53.16 0.57
CA ASP A 92 2.75 52.43 1.36
C ASP A 92 3.48 51.34 0.54
N ASN A 93 3.30 51.36 -0.79
CA ASN A 93 3.82 50.40 -1.76
C ASN A 93 3.41 48.94 -1.49
N THR A 94 2.26 48.74 -0.82
CA THR A 94 1.62 47.43 -0.67
C THR A 94 0.32 47.31 -1.46
N TRP A 95 -0.07 46.08 -1.81
CA TRP A 95 -1.36 45.82 -2.44
C TRP A 95 -2.50 45.76 -1.41
N THR A 96 -3.64 46.38 -1.72
CA THR A 96 -4.88 46.25 -0.92
C THR A 96 -5.21 44.77 -0.65
N PRO A 97 -5.52 44.37 0.60
CA PRO A 97 -5.81 42.98 0.95
C PRO A 97 -6.94 42.36 0.10
N LEU A 98 -6.65 41.21 -0.51
CA LEU A 98 -7.53 40.51 -1.43
C LEU A 98 -7.52 38.99 -1.13
N GLN A 99 -8.66 38.32 -1.30
CA GLN A 99 -8.85 36.90 -1.00
C GLN A 99 -9.40 36.13 -2.21
N GLU A 100 -9.35 34.79 -2.15
CA GLU A 100 -9.93 33.92 -3.19
C GLU A 100 -11.43 34.22 -3.38
N ALA A 101 -11.79 34.74 -4.55
CA ALA A 101 -13.13 35.18 -4.91
C ALA A 101 -13.81 34.28 -5.96
N CYS A 102 -13.17 33.17 -6.34
CA CYS A 102 -13.73 32.15 -7.21
C CYS A 102 -13.75 30.77 -6.53
N THR A 103 -14.60 29.88 -7.01
CA THR A 103 -14.74 28.49 -6.55
C THR A 103 -14.85 27.55 -7.75
N ARG A 104 -14.62 26.25 -7.54
CA ARG A 104 -14.69 25.23 -8.60
C ARG A 104 -16.09 25.25 -9.23
N LYS A 105 -16.14 25.14 -10.56
CA LYS A 105 -17.38 24.78 -11.29
C LYS A 105 -17.78 23.35 -10.90
N SER A 106 -19.07 23.06 -10.99
CA SER A 106 -19.59 21.70 -10.83
C SER A 106 -19.86 21.11 -12.21
N CYS A 107 -19.43 19.88 -12.43
CA CYS A 107 -19.98 19.00 -13.46
C CYS A 107 -21.45 18.68 -13.13
N PRO A 108 -22.22 18.12 -14.09
CA PRO A 108 -23.57 17.64 -13.85
C PRO A 108 -23.60 16.71 -12.64
N GLN A 109 -24.60 16.90 -11.75
CA GLN A 109 -24.79 16.03 -10.60
C GLN A 109 -25.25 14.66 -11.10
N LEU A 110 -24.46 13.63 -10.79
CA LEU A 110 -24.78 12.24 -11.08
C LEU A 110 -25.64 11.69 -9.95
N GLY A 111 -26.67 10.91 -10.31
CA GLY A 111 -27.38 10.06 -9.37
C GLY A 111 -26.73 8.67 -9.28
N ASP A 112 -27.08 7.92 -8.25
CA ASP A 112 -26.75 6.50 -8.17
C ASP A 112 -27.39 5.73 -9.35
N PRO A 113 -26.68 4.78 -9.98
CA PRO A 113 -27.25 3.95 -11.03
C PRO A 113 -28.25 2.96 -10.42
N ILE A 114 -29.22 2.50 -11.22
CA ILE A 114 -30.14 1.44 -10.80
C ILE A 114 -29.30 0.20 -10.46
N ASN A 115 -29.45 -0.33 -9.24
CA ASN A 115 -28.66 -1.44 -8.69
C ASN A 115 -27.14 -1.16 -8.54
N GLY A 116 -26.76 0.09 -8.26
CA GLY A 116 -25.41 0.43 -7.80
C GLY A 116 -25.38 1.73 -7.00
N GLN A 117 -24.18 2.31 -6.89
CA GLN A 117 -23.89 3.53 -6.12
C GLN A 117 -22.76 4.33 -6.78
N VAL A 118 -22.75 5.66 -6.59
CA VAL A 118 -21.66 6.55 -7.05
C VAL A 118 -20.98 7.29 -5.90
N ASN A 119 -19.69 7.01 -5.70
CA ASN A 119 -18.86 7.63 -4.67
C ASN A 119 -17.94 8.70 -5.27
N GLY A 120 -18.12 9.96 -4.87
CA GLY A 120 -17.26 11.04 -5.36
C GLY A 120 -17.73 12.44 -4.96
N THR A 121 -17.26 13.43 -5.72
CA THR A 121 -17.76 14.81 -5.68
C THR A 121 -17.89 15.35 -7.09
N PHE A 122 -18.72 16.37 -7.30
CA PHE A 122 -19.05 16.88 -8.64
C PHE A 122 -18.20 18.09 -9.08
N LEU A 123 -17.11 18.42 -8.38
CA LEU A 123 -16.35 19.67 -8.58
C LEU A 123 -15.17 19.51 -9.55
N PHE A 124 -14.97 20.46 -10.46
CA PHE A 124 -13.87 20.48 -11.46
C PHE A 124 -12.53 19.91 -10.94
N GLY A 125 -12.00 18.85 -11.57
CA GLY A 125 -10.81 18.11 -11.11
C GLY A 125 -11.10 17.12 -9.99
N SER A 126 -12.33 16.62 -9.88
CA SER A 126 -12.71 15.47 -9.05
C SER A 126 -12.87 14.22 -9.91
N LYS A 127 -12.99 13.06 -9.25
CA LYS A 127 -13.47 11.83 -9.85
C LYS A 127 -14.76 11.35 -9.18
N ALA A 128 -15.59 10.66 -9.94
CA ALA A 128 -16.73 9.88 -9.47
C ALA A 128 -16.45 8.40 -9.76
N HIS A 129 -16.57 7.54 -8.75
CA HIS A 129 -16.31 6.11 -8.84
C HIS A 129 -17.61 5.34 -8.67
N TYR A 130 -17.93 4.51 -9.65
CA TYR A 130 -19.14 3.71 -9.70
C TYR A 130 -18.88 2.29 -9.21
N ALA A 131 -19.81 1.75 -8.42
CA ALA A 131 -19.82 0.35 -8.02
C ALA A 131 -21.24 -0.21 -8.12
N CYS A 132 -21.39 -1.42 -8.65
CA CYS A 132 -22.66 -2.12 -8.69
C CYS A 132 -22.91 -2.92 -7.41
N ASN A 133 -24.17 -3.19 -7.12
CA ASN A 133 -24.58 -4.02 -5.98
C ASN A 133 -24.29 -5.51 -6.25
N GLU A 134 -24.29 -6.33 -5.21
CA GLU A 134 -24.15 -7.79 -5.36
C GLU A 134 -25.20 -8.35 -6.34
N GLY A 135 -24.75 -9.21 -7.27
CA GLY A 135 -25.58 -9.73 -8.36
C GLY A 135 -25.65 -8.86 -9.60
N PHE A 136 -24.93 -7.74 -9.65
CA PHE A 136 -24.85 -6.85 -10.81
C PHE A 136 -23.41 -6.59 -11.24
N TYR A 137 -23.19 -6.39 -12.54
CA TYR A 137 -21.89 -6.06 -13.13
C TYR A 137 -21.95 -4.72 -13.86
N LEU A 138 -20.80 -4.02 -13.90
CA LEU A 138 -20.70 -2.67 -14.44
C LEU A 138 -20.44 -2.70 -15.96
N LEU A 139 -21.27 -1.99 -16.72
CA LEU A 139 -21.05 -1.71 -18.14
C LEU A 139 -20.72 -0.23 -18.35
N GLY A 140 -19.53 0.05 -18.89
CA GLY A 140 -19.01 1.39 -19.12
C GLY A 140 -17.82 1.71 -18.22
N SER A 141 -17.58 3.00 -17.97
CA SER A 141 -16.42 3.49 -17.23
C SER A 141 -16.64 3.47 -15.71
N GLU A 142 -15.87 2.64 -14.99
CA GLU A 142 -15.88 2.51 -13.52
C GLU A 142 -15.55 3.82 -12.78
N THR A 143 -14.77 4.71 -13.42
CA THR A 143 -14.40 6.01 -12.87
C THR A 143 -14.53 7.08 -13.95
N LEU A 144 -15.27 8.15 -13.64
CA LEU A 144 -15.37 9.36 -14.46
C LEU A 144 -14.56 10.51 -13.83
N TYR A 145 -14.09 11.43 -14.66
CA TYR A 145 -13.27 12.58 -14.30
C TYR A 145 -13.97 13.89 -14.71
N CYS A 146 -14.05 14.86 -13.79
CA CYS A 146 -14.75 16.13 -14.02
C CYS A 146 -13.81 17.17 -14.65
N GLU A 147 -13.74 17.22 -15.98
CA GLU A 147 -12.73 17.94 -16.76
C GLU A 147 -13.22 19.28 -17.35
N LEU A 148 -12.35 20.00 -18.06
CA LEU A 148 -12.69 21.22 -18.80
C LEU A 148 -13.41 20.87 -20.10
N SER A 149 -14.59 21.47 -20.32
CA SER A 149 -15.39 21.23 -21.52
C SER A 149 -15.86 22.56 -22.10
N GLY A 150 -15.15 23.03 -23.12
CA GLY A 150 -15.27 24.40 -23.64
C GLY A 150 -15.09 25.45 -22.53
N ASN A 151 -16.08 26.33 -22.37
CA ASN A 151 -16.11 27.33 -21.30
C ASN A 151 -16.65 26.78 -19.95
N GLY A 152 -17.16 25.54 -19.94
CA GLY A 152 -17.76 24.86 -18.81
C GLY A 152 -16.86 23.79 -18.20
N VAL A 153 -17.50 22.81 -17.55
CA VAL A 153 -16.89 21.54 -17.11
C VAL A 153 -17.92 20.43 -17.33
N SER A 154 -17.45 19.25 -17.69
CA SER A 154 -18.28 18.05 -17.85
C SER A 154 -17.53 16.83 -17.35
N TRP A 155 -18.26 15.72 -17.20
CA TRP A 155 -17.61 14.42 -17.16
C TRP A 155 -16.96 14.14 -18.53
N ASP A 156 -15.90 13.33 -18.50
CA ASP A 156 -15.13 12.87 -19.65
C ASP A 156 -15.87 11.79 -20.47
N ASP A 157 -16.61 10.93 -19.78
CA ASP A 157 -17.45 9.87 -20.35
C ASP A 157 -18.85 9.85 -19.69
N VAL A 158 -19.75 9.00 -20.18
CA VAL A 158 -21.13 8.85 -19.69
C VAL A 158 -21.21 7.93 -18.46
N PRO A 159 -22.22 8.12 -17.58
CA PRO A 159 -22.47 7.20 -16.47
C PRO A 159 -22.65 5.74 -16.93
N PRO A 160 -22.01 4.75 -16.27
CA PRO A 160 -22.18 3.34 -16.56
C PRO A 160 -23.55 2.80 -16.09
N THR A 161 -23.94 1.63 -16.61
CA THR A 161 -25.10 0.87 -16.10
C THR A 161 -24.66 -0.34 -15.27
N CYS A 162 -25.55 -0.83 -14.40
CA CYS A 162 -25.35 -2.03 -13.59
C CYS A 162 -26.34 -3.11 -14.05
N GLU A 163 -25.87 -4.05 -14.85
CA GLU A 163 -26.68 -5.13 -15.43
C GLU A 163 -26.65 -6.39 -14.57
N VAL A 164 -27.73 -7.16 -14.59
CA VAL A 164 -27.87 -8.37 -13.75
C VAL A 164 -26.92 -9.49 -14.20
N ILE A 165 -26.18 -10.07 -13.25
CA ILE A 165 -25.32 -11.23 -13.50
C ILE A 165 -26.18 -12.46 -13.79
N LEU A 166 -26.07 -12.97 -15.01
CA LEU A 166 -26.74 -14.16 -15.50
C LEU A 166 -25.71 -15.08 -16.16
N CYS A 167 -25.66 -16.34 -15.72
CA CYS A 167 -24.79 -17.35 -16.30
C CYS A 167 -25.56 -18.21 -17.31
N LYS A 168 -24.89 -18.54 -18.41
CA LYS A 168 -25.33 -19.59 -19.34
C LYS A 168 -25.21 -20.97 -18.68
N PRO A 169 -25.92 -22.00 -19.17
CA PRO A 169 -25.78 -23.35 -18.64
C PRO A 169 -24.32 -23.81 -18.73
N PRO A 170 -23.78 -24.47 -17.70
CA PRO A 170 -22.41 -24.97 -17.73
C PRO A 170 -22.31 -26.15 -18.71
N ALA A 171 -21.10 -26.49 -19.14
CA ALA A 171 -20.92 -27.56 -20.13
C ALA A 171 -21.37 -28.93 -19.58
N GLU A 172 -22.06 -29.71 -20.41
CA GLU A 172 -22.31 -31.12 -20.12
C GLU A 172 -21.00 -31.92 -20.17
N ILE A 173 -20.85 -32.87 -19.24
CA ILE A 173 -19.61 -33.65 -19.09
C ILE A 173 -19.86 -35.13 -19.44
N PRO A 174 -18.92 -35.82 -20.11
CA PRO A 174 -19.03 -37.25 -20.35
C PRO A 174 -19.21 -38.02 -19.04
N ASN A 175 -20.10 -39.01 -19.03
CA ASN A 175 -20.41 -39.85 -17.87
C ASN A 175 -20.93 -39.10 -16.61
N GLY A 176 -21.31 -37.83 -16.71
CA GLY A 176 -21.86 -37.07 -15.59
C GLY A 176 -23.18 -36.37 -15.92
N LYS A 177 -23.65 -35.58 -14.95
CA LYS A 177 -24.82 -34.69 -15.02
C LYS A 177 -24.74 -33.66 -13.89
N TYR A 178 -25.47 -32.56 -14.01
CA TYR A 178 -25.56 -31.54 -12.97
C TYR A 178 -27.02 -31.19 -12.61
N THR A 179 -27.23 -30.63 -11.42
CA THR A 179 -28.54 -30.19 -10.95
C THR A 179 -29.08 -29.02 -11.78
N ASN A 180 -30.38 -28.99 -12.05
CA ASN A 180 -31.07 -27.92 -12.80
C ASN A 180 -30.64 -27.77 -14.28
N SER A 181 -30.11 -28.81 -14.92
CA SER A 181 -29.69 -28.82 -16.34
C SER A 181 -30.80 -28.58 -17.38
N HIS A 182 -32.04 -28.32 -16.94
CA HIS A 182 -33.17 -27.91 -17.78
C HIS A 182 -33.35 -26.39 -17.84
N LYS A 183 -32.53 -25.60 -17.12
CA LYS A 183 -32.56 -24.14 -17.16
C LYS A 183 -31.65 -23.62 -18.28
N ASP A 184 -32.18 -22.74 -19.12
CA ASP A 184 -31.40 -22.00 -20.13
C ASP A 184 -30.58 -20.83 -19.55
N THR A 185 -30.81 -20.44 -18.30
CA THR A 185 -30.13 -19.31 -17.63
C THR A 185 -30.16 -19.48 -16.12
N PHE A 186 -29.06 -19.09 -15.46
CA PHE A 186 -28.87 -19.17 -14.01
C PHE A 186 -28.61 -17.78 -13.43
N GLN A 187 -29.18 -17.49 -12.27
CA GLN A 187 -28.99 -16.22 -11.57
C GLN A 187 -27.71 -16.22 -10.71
N TYR A 188 -27.22 -15.03 -10.35
CA TYR A 188 -26.13 -14.87 -9.39
C TYR A 188 -26.33 -15.69 -8.11
N ASN A 189 -25.26 -16.29 -7.61
CA ASN A 189 -25.21 -17.23 -6.49
C ASN A 189 -26.07 -18.51 -6.66
N GLU A 190 -26.68 -18.80 -7.82
CA GLU A 190 -27.17 -20.15 -8.07
C GLU A 190 -26.01 -21.15 -8.17
N VAL A 191 -26.21 -22.31 -7.57
CA VAL A 191 -25.22 -23.39 -7.50
C VAL A 191 -25.68 -24.58 -8.33
N VAL A 192 -24.80 -25.11 -9.17
CA VAL A 192 -24.98 -26.38 -9.89
C VAL A 192 -24.04 -27.43 -9.31
N THR A 193 -24.60 -28.54 -8.85
CA THR A 193 -23.84 -29.66 -8.31
C THR A 193 -23.71 -30.75 -9.37
N TYR A 194 -22.47 -31.10 -9.73
CA TYR A 194 -22.15 -32.19 -10.63
C TYR A 194 -22.13 -33.55 -9.90
N SER A 195 -22.51 -34.60 -10.62
CA SER A 195 -22.48 -35.98 -10.16
C SER A 195 -22.14 -36.90 -11.33
N CYS A 196 -21.35 -37.95 -11.08
CA CYS A 196 -21.12 -38.98 -12.08
C CYS A 196 -22.30 -39.95 -12.15
N ASN A 197 -22.60 -40.43 -13.35
CA ASN A 197 -23.59 -41.47 -13.58
C ASN A 197 -23.01 -42.85 -13.17
N PRO A 198 -23.85 -43.87 -12.94
CA PRO A 198 -23.36 -45.22 -12.65
C PRO A 198 -22.49 -45.77 -13.79
N SER A 199 -21.38 -46.42 -13.44
CA SER A 199 -20.50 -47.09 -14.39
C SER A 199 -21.10 -48.43 -14.86
N GLY A 200 -21.14 -48.66 -16.18
CA GLY A 200 -21.45 -49.98 -16.74
C GLY A 200 -20.28 -50.98 -16.68
N GLY A 201 -19.09 -50.52 -16.28
CA GLY A 201 -17.87 -51.33 -16.13
C GLY A 201 -17.67 -51.89 -14.72
N PRO A 202 -16.57 -52.62 -14.48
CA PRO A 202 -16.26 -53.22 -13.19
C PRO A 202 -15.77 -52.20 -12.15
N ASP A 203 -15.50 -50.94 -12.53
CA ASP A 203 -14.94 -49.88 -11.71
C ASP A 203 -15.72 -48.57 -11.89
N GLU A 204 -15.88 -47.83 -10.79
CA GLU A 204 -16.72 -46.64 -10.70
C GLU A 204 -16.07 -45.39 -11.31
N TYR A 205 -16.91 -44.46 -11.81
CA TYR A 205 -16.48 -43.13 -12.23
C TYR A 205 -16.21 -42.25 -11.01
N SER A 206 -15.02 -41.67 -10.95
CA SER A 206 -14.62 -40.65 -9.97
C SER A 206 -14.86 -39.25 -10.54
N LEU A 207 -15.38 -38.34 -9.71
CA LEU A 207 -15.49 -36.92 -10.03
C LEU A 207 -14.17 -36.21 -9.72
N VAL A 208 -13.49 -35.70 -10.75
CA VAL A 208 -12.19 -35.03 -10.69
C VAL A 208 -12.36 -33.55 -11.00
N GLY A 209 -12.23 -32.71 -9.97
CA GLY A 209 -12.42 -31.26 -10.05
C GLY A 209 -13.25 -30.77 -8.85
N GLU A 210 -13.79 -29.57 -8.96
CA GLU A 210 -14.81 -29.08 -8.03
C GLU A 210 -16.20 -29.59 -8.41
N SER A 211 -16.94 -30.11 -7.42
CA SER A 211 -18.27 -30.69 -7.65
C SER A 211 -19.39 -29.66 -7.66
N GLN A 212 -19.12 -28.41 -7.27
CA GLN A 212 -20.10 -27.32 -7.20
C GLN A 212 -19.55 -26.10 -7.95
N LEU A 213 -20.29 -25.65 -8.95
CA LEU A 213 -20.03 -24.40 -9.66
C LEU A 213 -21.08 -23.37 -9.22
N ILE A 214 -20.64 -22.14 -8.95
CA ILE A 214 -21.48 -21.03 -8.50
C ILE A 214 -21.51 -19.97 -9.61
N CYS A 215 -22.69 -19.47 -9.97
CA CYS A 215 -22.80 -18.36 -10.91
C CYS A 215 -22.35 -17.07 -10.22
N SER A 216 -21.16 -16.57 -10.57
CA SER A 216 -20.49 -15.52 -9.77
C SER A 216 -19.78 -14.45 -10.59
N GLY A 217 -19.36 -14.75 -11.82
CA GLY A 217 -18.64 -13.82 -12.69
C GLY A 217 -19.51 -13.25 -13.81
N HIS A 218 -18.94 -12.31 -14.57
CA HIS A 218 -19.55 -11.69 -15.75
C HIS A 218 -19.82 -12.77 -16.83
N VAL A 219 -21.01 -13.37 -16.79
CA VAL A 219 -21.44 -14.53 -17.62
C VAL A 219 -20.56 -15.79 -17.40
N SER A 220 -19.99 -15.96 -16.20
CA SER A 220 -19.05 -17.07 -15.88
C SER A 220 -19.29 -17.73 -14.52
N TRP A 221 -18.98 -19.03 -14.49
CA TRP A 221 -19.03 -19.89 -13.30
C TRP A 221 -17.74 -19.77 -12.47
N SER A 222 -17.82 -20.10 -11.18
CA SER A 222 -16.70 -20.02 -10.22
C SER A 222 -15.53 -20.99 -10.48
N SER A 223 -15.71 -21.97 -11.36
CA SER A 223 -14.73 -22.99 -11.75
C SER A 223 -15.10 -23.53 -13.13
N GLU A 224 -14.14 -24.14 -13.82
CA GLU A 224 -14.43 -25.05 -14.93
C GLU A 224 -15.17 -26.31 -14.43
N PRO A 225 -15.99 -26.98 -15.28
CA PRO A 225 -16.67 -28.23 -14.93
C PRO A 225 -15.71 -29.39 -14.62
N PRO A 226 -16.07 -30.30 -13.70
CA PRO A 226 -15.25 -31.46 -13.34
C PRO A 226 -15.32 -32.59 -14.38
N GLU A 227 -14.33 -33.48 -14.38
CA GLU A 227 -14.34 -34.69 -15.20
C GLU A 227 -14.97 -35.88 -14.45
N CYS A 228 -15.78 -36.71 -15.14
CA CYS A 228 -16.23 -38.01 -14.64
C CYS A 228 -15.50 -39.15 -15.39
N LYS A 229 -14.39 -39.61 -14.81
CA LYS A 229 -13.51 -40.65 -15.39
C LYS A 229 -13.20 -41.76 -14.39
N VAL A 230 -12.84 -42.95 -14.86
CA VAL A 230 -12.38 -44.03 -13.97
C VAL A 230 -10.97 -43.68 -13.49
N VAL A 231 -10.86 -43.34 -12.20
CA VAL A 231 -9.57 -43.13 -11.53
C VAL A 231 -9.36 -44.28 -10.57
N LYS A 232 -8.30 -45.07 -10.74
CA LYS A 232 -8.07 -46.29 -9.97
C LYS A 232 -6.58 -46.57 -9.81
N CYS A 233 -6.05 -46.25 -8.64
CA CYS A 233 -4.64 -46.46 -8.33
C CYS A 233 -4.31 -47.95 -8.12
N PRO A 234 -3.06 -48.38 -8.44
CA PRO A 234 -2.62 -49.76 -8.24
C PRO A 234 -2.60 -50.13 -6.76
N TYR A 235 -2.73 -51.42 -6.44
CA TYR A 235 -2.69 -51.88 -5.04
C TYR A 235 -1.33 -51.52 -4.40
N PRO A 236 -1.30 -50.73 -3.30
CA PRO A 236 -0.07 -50.10 -2.83
C PRO A 236 0.72 -51.05 -1.91
N ALA A 237 1.38 -52.04 -2.51
CA ALA A 237 2.14 -53.07 -1.80
C ALA A 237 3.51 -52.55 -1.31
N LEU A 238 3.59 -52.13 -0.04
CA LEU A 238 4.85 -51.74 0.60
C LEU A 238 5.69 -52.97 0.99
N LYS A 239 6.93 -53.06 0.50
CA LYS A 239 7.88 -54.09 0.94
C LYS A 239 8.44 -53.76 2.32
N ASN A 240 8.48 -54.75 3.22
CA ASN A 240 8.93 -54.61 4.61
C ASN A 240 8.13 -53.59 5.45
N GLY A 241 6.86 -53.37 5.11
CA GLY A 241 5.94 -52.53 5.87
C GLY A 241 4.50 -53.02 5.75
N ASN A 242 3.63 -52.46 6.59
CA ASN A 242 2.20 -52.76 6.66
C ASN A 242 1.39 -51.53 6.24
N ILE A 243 0.24 -51.76 5.61
CA ILE A 243 -0.86 -50.77 5.64
C ILE A 243 -1.40 -50.78 7.08
N ILE A 244 -1.61 -49.60 7.67
CA ILE A 244 -2.21 -49.44 9.00
C ILE A 244 -3.53 -48.65 8.98
N SER A 245 -3.84 -47.94 7.89
CA SER A 245 -5.16 -47.34 7.65
C SER A 245 -5.45 -47.19 6.15
N GLY A 246 -6.73 -47.14 5.80
CA GLY A 246 -7.21 -47.02 4.42
C GLY A 246 -7.41 -48.34 3.67
N PHE A 247 -7.47 -49.48 4.38
CA PHE A 247 -7.56 -50.82 3.77
C PHE A 247 -8.69 -50.96 2.73
N GLY A 248 -8.33 -51.29 1.48
CA GLY A 248 -9.26 -51.51 0.39
C GLY A 248 -8.85 -52.64 -0.57
N ARG A 249 -9.83 -53.18 -1.31
CA ARG A 249 -9.58 -54.06 -2.49
C ARG A 249 -9.33 -53.26 -3.77
N LYS A 250 -9.73 -52.00 -3.79
CA LYS A 250 -9.57 -51.02 -4.86
C LYS A 250 -9.35 -49.65 -4.23
N TYR A 251 -8.69 -48.75 -4.95
CA TYR A 251 -8.37 -47.41 -4.48
C TYR A 251 -8.74 -46.41 -5.59
N TYR A 252 -9.80 -45.65 -5.37
CA TYR A 252 -10.30 -44.63 -6.31
C TYR A 252 -9.79 -43.22 -5.94
N TYR A 253 -10.13 -42.21 -6.73
CA TYR A 253 -9.67 -40.83 -6.53
C TYR A 253 -9.82 -40.34 -5.08
N LYS A 254 -8.82 -39.60 -4.58
CA LYS A 254 -8.71 -39.08 -3.19
C LYS A 254 -8.70 -40.15 -2.08
N ALA A 255 -8.73 -41.45 -2.38
CA ALA A 255 -8.51 -42.51 -1.38
C ALA A 255 -7.12 -42.36 -0.74
N LYS A 256 -7.03 -42.52 0.58
CA LYS A 256 -5.80 -42.32 1.36
C LYS A 256 -5.36 -43.62 2.02
N VAL A 257 -4.06 -43.89 2.00
CA VAL A 257 -3.45 -45.09 2.61
C VAL A 257 -2.29 -44.67 3.49
N LEU A 258 -2.22 -45.24 4.70
CA LEU A 258 -1.23 -44.95 5.72
C LEU A 258 -0.37 -46.20 6.00
N PHE A 259 0.94 -46.01 6.11
CA PHE A 259 1.93 -47.08 6.25
C PHE A 259 2.77 -47.00 7.52
N GLU A 260 3.22 -48.17 7.96
CA GLU A 260 4.23 -48.36 9.01
C GLU A 260 5.27 -49.39 8.54
N CYS A 261 6.55 -49.19 8.85
CA CYS A 261 7.59 -50.18 8.53
C CYS A 261 7.69 -51.28 9.59
N LEU A 262 8.02 -52.50 9.16
CA LEU A 262 8.28 -53.61 10.07
C LEU A 262 9.49 -53.33 10.97
N GLN A 263 9.54 -53.99 12.14
CA GLN A 263 10.59 -53.81 13.12
C GLN A 263 11.99 -54.05 12.50
N GLY A 264 12.91 -53.10 12.71
CA GLY A 264 14.25 -53.11 12.11
C GLY A 264 14.35 -52.40 10.76
N PHE A 265 13.24 -51.90 10.22
CA PHE A 265 13.22 -51.01 9.05
C PHE A 265 12.86 -49.58 9.45
N SER A 266 13.18 -48.63 8.59
CA SER A 266 12.90 -47.21 8.73
C SER A 266 12.26 -46.69 7.45
N LEU A 267 11.27 -45.82 7.59
CA LEU A 267 10.52 -45.28 6.46
C LEU A 267 11.33 -44.18 5.75
N LYS A 268 11.40 -44.27 4.42
CA LYS A 268 11.91 -43.25 3.51
C LYS A 268 10.74 -42.80 2.62
N GLY A 269 10.46 -41.49 2.60
CA GLY A 269 9.28 -40.92 1.94
C GLY A 269 8.15 -40.60 2.91
N SER A 270 6.95 -40.33 2.40
CA SER A 270 5.75 -40.06 3.21
C SER A 270 5.16 -41.35 3.79
N ASN A 271 4.66 -41.31 5.03
CA ASN A 271 3.85 -42.43 5.56
C ASN A 271 2.45 -42.49 4.96
N THR A 272 1.98 -41.38 4.37
CA THR A 272 0.63 -41.23 3.83
C THR A 272 0.70 -40.93 2.33
N ILE A 273 -0.06 -41.69 1.54
CA ILE A 273 -0.25 -41.45 0.10
C ILE A 273 -1.74 -41.28 -0.22
N VAL A 274 -2.03 -40.57 -1.30
CA VAL A 274 -3.37 -40.26 -1.80
C VAL A 274 -3.46 -40.68 -3.27
N CYS A 275 -4.59 -41.25 -3.68
CA CYS A 275 -4.82 -41.59 -5.09
C CYS A 275 -5.12 -40.31 -5.89
N GLY A 276 -4.20 -39.94 -6.77
CA GLY A 276 -4.22 -38.75 -7.60
C GLY A 276 -5.22 -38.82 -8.77
N ALA A 277 -5.32 -37.71 -9.52
CA ALA A 277 -6.27 -37.60 -10.64
C ALA A 277 -5.96 -38.57 -11.80
N ASP A 278 -4.68 -38.90 -11.99
CA ASP A 278 -4.17 -39.69 -13.11
C ASP A 278 -3.95 -41.18 -12.77
N SER A 279 -4.64 -41.66 -11.73
CA SER A 279 -4.51 -43.04 -11.19
C SER A 279 -3.12 -43.38 -10.64
N THR A 280 -2.34 -42.35 -10.30
CA THR A 280 -1.03 -42.39 -9.64
C THR A 280 -1.15 -42.21 -8.13
N TRP A 281 -0.15 -42.66 -7.37
CA TRP A 281 -0.06 -42.37 -5.93
C TRP A 281 0.74 -41.09 -5.69
N GLU A 282 0.17 -40.17 -4.91
CA GLU A 282 0.73 -38.86 -4.59
C GLU A 282 0.84 -38.66 -3.06
N PRO A 283 2.04 -38.37 -2.51
CA PRO A 283 3.35 -38.50 -3.17
C PRO A 283 3.66 -39.97 -3.54
N GLU A 284 4.80 -40.18 -4.21
CA GLU A 284 5.26 -41.52 -4.61
C GLU A 284 5.30 -42.51 -3.43
N MET A 285 5.16 -43.81 -3.76
CA MET A 285 5.21 -44.93 -2.81
C MET A 285 6.47 -44.86 -1.93
N PRO A 286 6.34 -44.94 -0.58
CA PRO A 286 7.50 -44.93 0.30
C PRO A 286 8.30 -46.25 0.24
N GLU A 287 9.51 -46.22 0.80
CA GLU A 287 10.38 -47.38 0.95
C GLU A 287 10.67 -47.67 2.42
N CYS A 288 10.53 -48.92 2.86
CA CYS A 288 11.08 -49.37 4.14
C CYS A 288 12.51 -49.90 3.93
N ILE A 289 13.49 -49.05 4.24
CA ILE A 289 14.92 -49.38 4.20
C ILE A 289 15.36 -50.02 5.52
N LYS A 290 16.37 -50.91 5.52
CA LYS A 290 16.88 -51.51 6.76
C LYS A 290 17.53 -50.42 7.62
N GLY A 291 16.99 -50.20 8.81
CA GLY A 291 17.53 -49.24 9.76
C GLY A 291 18.71 -49.86 10.51
N VAL A 292 19.91 -49.30 10.33
CA VAL A 292 20.94 -49.45 11.36
C VAL A 292 20.42 -48.72 12.59
N LYS A 293 19.86 -49.49 13.53
CA LYS A 293 19.41 -48.97 14.82
C LYS A 293 20.57 -48.18 15.43
N PRO A 294 20.39 -46.88 15.80
CA PRO A 294 21.37 -46.18 16.61
C PRO A 294 21.59 -47.02 17.85
N THR A 295 22.73 -47.70 17.92
CA THR A 295 22.98 -48.67 18.97
C THR A 295 23.13 -47.87 20.23
N ALA A 296 22.24 -48.13 21.21
CA ALA A 296 22.20 -47.36 22.44
C ALA A 296 23.60 -47.32 23.04
N ALA A 297 24.19 -46.12 23.09
CA ALA A 297 25.57 -45.94 23.50
C ALA A 297 25.68 -46.41 24.96
N ALA A 298 26.32 -47.55 25.17
CA ALA A 298 26.59 -48.05 26.50
C ALA A 298 27.39 -46.97 27.26
N PRO A 299 26.96 -46.57 28.48
CA PRO A 299 27.64 -45.50 29.19
C PRO A 299 29.10 -45.91 29.46
N PRO A 300 30.08 -45.01 29.25
CA PRO A 300 31.48 -45.34 29.50
C PRO A 300 31.68 -45.66 30.98
N ALA A 301 32.20 -46.85 31.26
CA ALA A 301 32.47 -47.29 32.63
C ALA A 301 33.53 -46.38 33.27
N THR A 302 33.21 -45.80 34.41
CA THR A 302 34.13 -45.03 35.26
C THR A 302 34.22 -45.67 36.64
N LEU A 303 35.45 -45.93 37.09
CA LEU A 303 35.75 -46.40 38.44
C LEU A 303 35.59 -45.27 39.47
N PRO A 304 35.51 -45.59 40.78
CA PRO A 304 34.70 -44.79 41.70
C PRO A 304 35.49 -43.78 42.53
N THR A 305 34.79 -42.78 43.08
CA THR A 305 35.26 -42.04 44.26
C THR A 305 34.07 -41.67 45.17
N THR A 306 34.09 -42.24 46.37
CA THR A 306 33.28 -41.93 47.56
C THR A 306 33.66 -40.53 48.11
N THR A 307 32.88 -39.79 48.91
CA THR A 307 31.48 -39.85 49.37
C THR A 307 31.17 -38.49 50.03
N GLN A 308 29.97 -37.91 49.83
CA GLN A 308 29.27 -37.14 50.87
C GLN A 308 27.81 -36.81 50.54
N SER A 309 27.03 -36.57 51.59
CA SER A 309 25.58 -36.33 51.68
C SER A 309 25.32 -35.75 53.10
N PRO A 310 24.21 -35.07 53.44
CA PRO A 310 22.97 -34.87 52.68
C PRO A 310 22.52 -33.39 52.54
N GLY A 311 21.44 -33.15 51.79
CA GLY A 311 20.74 -31.86 51.78
C GLY A 311 19.66 -31.74 50.70
N SER A 312 18.41 -31.96 51.08
CA SER A 312 17.21 -31.54 50.31
C SER A 312 16.56 -30.39 51.08
N PRO A 313 16.10 -29.30 50.43
CA PRO A 313 14.71 -29.30 49.98
C PRO A 313 14.42 -28.50 48.69
N GLY A 314 13.19 -28.62 48.20
CA GLY A 314 12.50 -27.53 47.50
C GLY A 314 12.47 -27.58 45.98
N SER A 315 11.27 -27.77 45.43
CA SER A 315 10.97 -27.53 44.01
C SER A 315 10.65 -26.05 43.77
N PRO A 316 11.20 -25.40 42.72
CA PRO A 316 10.65 -24.19 42.14
C PRO A 316 9.77 -24.50 40.92
N GLY A 317 8.62 -23.82 40.80
CA GLY A 317 7.78 -23.85 39.61
C GLY A 317 8.35 -23.06 38.41
N PRO A 318 7.62 -23.00 37.28
CA PRO A 318 8.11 -22.38 36.05
C PRO A 318 8.24 -20.85 36.17
N GLY A 319 9.42 -20.32 35.81
CA GLY A 319 9.66 -18.87 35.77
C GLY A 319 10.98 -18.50 35.07
N ALA A 320 11.04 -17.26 34.58
CA ALA A 320 12.22 -16.58 34.00
C ALA A 320 12.69 -17.00 32.57
N ILE A 321 11.89 -16.66 31.55
CA ILE A 321 12.42 -16.26 30.22
C ILE A 321 12.08 -14.78 30.00
N ALA A 322 12.86 -13.88 30.61
CA ALA A 322 12.64 -12.44 30.57
C ALA A 322 13.96 -11.65 30.47
N GLY A 323 14.85 -12.04 29.54
CA GLY A 323 16.23 -11.51 29.47
C GLY A 323 16.57 -10.59 28.29
N ILE A 324 15.84 -10.63 27.17
CA ILE A 324 16.29 -10.02 25.90
C ILE A 324 15.36 -8.92 25.35
N VAL A 325 14.05 -8.96 25.64
CA VAL A 325 13.08 -7.98 25.11
C VAL A 325 13.09 -6.64 25.87
N ILE A 326 13.54 -6.62 27.13
CA ILE A 326 13.60 -5.39 27.95
C ILE A 326 14.72 -4.46 27.45
N GLY A 327 15.86 -5.00 27.05
CA GLY A 327 16.99 -4.21 26.55
C GLY A 327 16.66 -3.43 25.28
N SER A 328 15.98 -4.05 24.32
CA SER A 328 15.56 -3.38 23.07
C SER A 328 14.50 -2.31 23.33
N LEU A 329 13.53 -2.55 24.22
CA LEU A 329 12.56 -1.53 24.63
C LEU A 329 13.22 -0.33 25.33
N VAL A 330 14.19 -0.56 26.22
CA VAL A 330 14.94 0.54 26.85
C VAL A 330 15.75 1.34 25.82
N VAL A 331 16.41 0.69 24.86
CA VAL A 331 17.11 1.40 23.78
C VAL A 331 16.14 2.19 22.89
N VAL A 332 14.99 1.63 22.52
CA VAL A 332 13.97 2.35 21.74
C VAL A 332 13.40 3.55 22.50
N LEU A 333 13.18 3.43 23.82
CA LEU A 333 12.73 4.53 24.67
C LEU A 333 13.81 5.61 24.86
N LEU A 334 15.09 5.24 24.95
CA LEU A 334 16.21 6.19 25.03
C LEU A 334 16.42 6.93 23.70
N VAL A 335 16.40 6.22 22.56
CA VAL A 335 16.52 6.83 21.22
C VAL A 335 15.30 7.68 20.91
N GLY A 336 14.09 7.18 21.17
CA GLY A 336 12.85 7.93 21.00
C GLY A 336 12.78 9.16 21.91
N GLY A 337 13.23 9.03 23.17
CA GLY A 337 13.36 10.13 24.11
C GLY A 337 14.38 11.19 23.67
N PHE A 338 15.52 10.77 23.10
CA PHE A 338 16.52 11.68 22.54
C PHE A 338 16.00 12.41 21.31
N VAL A 339 15.36 11.71 20.37
CA VAL A 339 14.71 12.32 19.19
C VAL A 339 13.59 13.29 19.63
N TYR A 340 12.76 12.90 20.59
CA TYR A 340 11.75 13.79 21.17
C TYR A 340 12.37 15.02 21.84
N ALA A 341 13.48 14.88 22.56
CA ALA A 341 14.21 16.00 23.15
C ALA A 341 14.82 16.93 22.10
N VAL A 342 15.36 16.40 21.00
CA VAL A 342 15.87 17.20 19.86
C VAL A 342 14.73 17.94 19.17
N LEU A 343 13.62 17.27 18.87
CA LEU A 343 12.42 17.90 18.28
C LEU A 343 11.81 18.94 19.22
N LYS A 344 11.78 18.70 20.53
CA LYS A 344 11.32 19.66 21.55
C LYS A 344 12.26 20.85 21.70
N ARG A 345 13.58 20.67 21.54
CA ARG A 345 14.55 21.78 21.44
C ARG A 345 14.34 22.59 20.16
N LYS A 346 14.17 21.95 19.00
CA LYS A 346 13.85 22.64 17.73
C LYS A 346 12.56 23.46 17.83
N LYS A 347 11.50 22.86 18.39
CA LYS A 347 10.20 23.51 18.62
C LYS A 347 10.20 24.54 19.75
N LYS A 348 11.22 24.55 20.63
CA LYS A 348 11.49 25.66 21.56
C LYS A 348 12.21 26.81 20.83
N GLY A 349 13.19 26.50 19.97
CA GLY A 349 13.82 27.49 19.09
C GLY A 349 12.81 28.21 18.20
N GLU A 350 11.90 27.49 17.55
CA GLU A 350 10.79 28.09 16.76
C GLU A 350 9.89 29.00 17.61
N ARG A 351 9.66 28.67 18.89
CA ARG A 351 8.90 29.54 19.82
C ARG A 351 9.70 30.75 20.27
N GLU A 352 11.00 30.64 20.48
CA GLU A 352 11.86 31.75 20.89
C GLU A 352 12.11 32.72 19.72
N ILE A 353 12.19 32.22 18.48
CA ILE A 353 12.18 33.03 17.26
C ILE A 353 10.83 33.76 17.11
N ASN A 354 9.70 33.06 17.24
CA ASN A 354 8.38 33.68 17.13
C ASN A 354 8.08 34.67 18.29
N ALA A 355 8.64 34.44 19.48
CA ALA A 355 8.56 35.38 20.60
C ALA A 355 9.44 36.63 20.38
N SER A 356 10.61 36.47 19.75
CA SER A 356 11.42 37.62 19.33
C SER A 356 10.69 38.46 18.27
N TYR A 357 9.96 37.82 17.35
CA TYR A 357 9.14 38.50 16.35
C TYR A 357 7.93 39.25 16.96
N SER A 358 7.32 38.74 18.03
CA SER A 358 6.22 39.46 18.70
C SER A 358 6.70 40.64 19.56
N VAL A 359 7.89 40.53 20.18
CA VAL A 359 8.49 41.66 20.94
C VAL A 359 8.87 42.83 20.03
N CYS A 360 9.31 42.57 18.78
CA CYS A 360 9.56 43.64 17.81
C CYS A 360 8.28 44.34 17.31
N LYS A 361 7.09 43.74 17.47
CA LYS A 361 5.82 44.34 16.99
C LYS A 361 5.09 45.20 18.03
N ASN A 362 5.52 45.18 19.29
CA ASN A 362 4.97 46.01 20.38
C ASN A 362 5.90 47.16 20.80
N LYS A 363 6.88 47.53 19.97
CA LYS A 363 7.80 48.65 20.25
C LYS A 363 7.77 49.79 19.24
N SER A 364 6.94 49.69 18.20
CA SER A 364 6.62 50.75 17.24
C SER A 364 5.34 51.53 17.60
N THR A 365 4.69 51.22 18.73
CA THR A 365 3.46 51.84 19.22
C THR A 365 3.66 52.59 20.54
N THR A 366 4.87 53.09 20.81
CA THR A 366 5.18 53.90 22.01
C THR A 366 6.34 54.87 21.79
N SER A 367 6.33 55.62 20.68
CA SER A 367 7.35 56.65 20.41
C SER A 367 6.88 57.82 19.53
N GLU A 368 5.60 58.17 19.54
CA GLU A 368 5.11 59.39 18.86
C GLU A 368 3.86 60.02 19.52
N GLU A 369 3.91 60.19 20.84
CA GLU A 369 3.04 61.15 21.56
C GLU A 369 3.90 62.04 22.47
N GLN A 370 4.82 62.81 21.87
CA GLN A 370 5.46 64.00 22.46
C GLN A 370 6.36 64.71 21.43
N THR A 371 5.79 65.60 20.60
CA THR A 371 6.11 67.06 20.63
C THR A 371 5.31 67.86 19.60
N HIS A 372 4.43 68.71 20.15
CA HIS A 372 4.07 70.07 19.71
C HIS A 372 3.16 70.31 18.49
#